data_AF-A0A267GTM0-F1
#
_entry.id   AF-A0A267GTM0-F1
#
_cell.length_a   1.000
_cell.length_b   1.000
_cell.length_c   1.000
_cell.angle_alpha   90.00
_cell.angle_beta   90.00
_cell.angle_gamma   90.00
#
_symmetry.space_group_name_H-M   'P 1'
#
loop_
_entity.id
_entity.type
_entity.pdbx_description
1 polymer ?
#
loop_
_entity_poly.entity_id
_entity_poly.type
_entity_poly.pdbx_seq_one_letter_code
_entity_poly.pdbx_strand_id
1 'polypeptide(L)' 'QLPMSMSLAEDDDKELYIDDSGCTGAFYNPRASLSLEQQRQALPVYRVRSHLLYLLEIKQTLVLVGEAGSGKSTQV' A
#
# COMPACT_ATOMS: atom_id res chain seq x y z
N GLN A 1 -35.91 -4.79 19.00
CA GLN A 1 -35.99 -5.60 17.77
C GLN A 1 -34.92 -5.11 16.82
N LEU A 2 -33.78 -5.80 16.75
CA LEU A 2 -32.88 -5.73 15.59
C LEU A 2 -33.49 -6.61 14.49
N PRO A 3 -33.38 -6.21 13.22
CA PRO A 3 -33.14 -7.14 12.14
C PRO A 3 -31.72 -6.95 11.58
N MET A 4 -31.08 -8.10 11.35
CA MET A 4 -29.76 -8.25 10.76
C MET A 4 -29.72 -7.90 9.27
N SER A 5 -28.53 -7.46 8.85
CA SER A 5 -27.85 -7.75 7.58
C SER A 5 -28.59 -7.51 6.25
N MET A 6 -28.15 -6.48 5.54
CA MET A 6 -27.99 -6.58 4.09
C MET A 6 -26.56 -6.18 3.75
N SER A 7 -25.78 -7.20 3.36
CA SER A 7 -24.43 -7.08 2.85
C SER A 7 -24.47 -6.59 1.41
N LEU A 8 -24.05 -5.36 1.18
CA LEU A 8 -23.48 -4.92 -0.08
C LEU A 8 -22.20 -4.19 0.31
N ALA A 9 -21.06 -4.77 -0.06
CA ALA A 9 -19.80 -4.07 -0.04
C ALA A 9 -19.96 -2.87 -1.01
N GLU A 10 -20.06 -1.67 -0.46
CA GLU A 10 -20.02 -0.44 -1.24
C GLU A 10 -18.55 -0.23 -1.64
N ASP A 11 -18.22 -0.55 -2.89
CA ASP A 11 -16.93 -0.31 -3.55
C ASP A 11 -16.72 1.19 -3.85
N ASP A 12 -16.82 2.05 -2.84
CA ASP A 12 -16.62 3.51 -2.98
C ASP A 12 -15.23 3.95 -2.46
N ASP A 13 -14.16 3.43 -3.07
CA ASP A 13 -12.79 3.93 -2.90
C ASP A 13 -12.45 5.05 -3.91
N LYS A 14 -13.41 5.92 -4.25
CA LYS A 14 -13.20 7.10 -5.11
C LYS A 14 -12.96 8.34 -4.25
N GLU A 15 -11.69 8.62 -3.98
CA GLU A 15 -11.28 9.91 -3.43
C GLU A 15 -11.37 10.96 -4.55
N LEU A 16 -12.26 11.94 -4.35
CA LEU A 16 -12.42 13.08 -5.25
C LEU A 16 -11.42 14.16 -4.86
N TYR A 17 -10.62 14.61 -5.82
CA TYR A 17 -9.77 15.78 -5.64
C TYR A 17 -10.24 16.89 -6.57
N ILE A 18 -10.05 18.14 -6.12
CA ILE A 18 -10.26 19.32 -6.94
C ILE A 18 -8.90 19.70 -7.50
N ASP A 19 -8.75 19.69 -8.83
CA ASP A 19 -7.56 20.25 -9.46
C ASP A 19 -7.59 21.78 -9.47
N ASP A 20 -6.43 22.40 -9.70
CA ASP A 20 -6.27 23.87 -9.72
C ASP A 20 -7.16 24.56 -10.78
N SER A 21 -7.63 23.80 -11.78
CA SER A 21 -8.56 24.26 -12.82
C SER A 21 -10.03 24.19 -12.39
N GLY A 22 -10.32 23.74 -11.18
CA GLY A 22 -11.68 23.55 -10.65
C GLY A 22 -12.39 22.31 -11.19
N CYS A 23 -11.69 21.41 -11.87
CA CYS A 23 -12.24 20.14 -12.31
C CYS A 23 -12.11 19.09 -11.18
N THR A 24 -13.21 18.38 -10.91
CA THR A 24 -13.22 17.29 -9.94
C THR A 24 -12.74 16.01 -10.62
N GLY A 25 -11.54 15.55 -10.25
CA GLY A 25 -11.01 14.27 -10.67
C GLY A 25 -11.30 13.18 -9.64
N ALA A 26 -11.50 11.94 -10.08
CA ALA A 26 -11.60 10.79 -9.20
C ALA A 26 -10.33 9.94 -9.33
N PHE A 27 -9.61 9.74 -8.21
CA PHE A 27 -8.56 8.74 -8.17
C PHE A 27 -9.13 7.43 -7.63
N TYR A 28 -8.89 6.33 -8.34
CA TYR A 28 -9.19 5.00 -7.83
C TYR A 28 -7.99 4.50 -7.04
N ASN A 29 -8.14 4.42 -5.72
CA ASN A 29 -7.17 3.77 -4.86
C ASN A 29 -7.91 2.69 -4.05
N PRO A 30 -7.90 1.41 -4.47
CA PRO A 30 -8.63 0.32 -3.80
C PRO A 30 -8.14 0.01 -2.37
N ARG A 31 -7.18 0.79 -1.89
CA ARG A 31 -6.67 0.74 -0.52
C ARG A 31 -6.81 2.08 0.18
N ALA A 32 -7.60 3.02 -0.35
CA ALA A 32 -7.79 4.37 0.22
C ALA A 32 -8.24 4.31 1.69
N SER A 33 -9.09 3.33 2.01
CA SER A 33 -9.56 3.04 3.36
C SER A 33 -8.47 2.53 4.33
N LEU A 34 -7.33 2.07 3.83
CA LEU A 34 -6.19 1.65 4.65
C LEU A 34 -5.28 2.83 4.96
N SER A 35 -4.73 2.86 6.17
CA SER A 35 -3.69 3.83 6.52
C SER A 35 -2.45 3.64 5.63
N LEU A 36 -1.67 4.72 5.43
CA LEU A 36 -0.40 4.62 4.69
C LEU A 36 0.54 3.56 5.28
N GLU A 37 0.49 3.35 6.60
CA GLU A 37 1.27 2.31 7.25
C GLU A 37 0.80 0.91 6.82
N GLN A 38 -0.51 0.65 6.90
CA GLN A 38 -1.09 -0.63 6.49
C GLN A 38 -0.83 -0.92 5.00
N GLN A 39 -0.93 0.09 4.14
CA GLN A 39 -0.59 -0.02 2.73
C GLN A 39 0.88 -0.39 2.52
N ARG A 40 1.80 0.22 3.29
CA ARG A 40 3.24 -0.09 3.22
C ARG A 40 3.53 -1.50 3.73
N GLN A 41 2.88 -1.93 4.81
CA GLN A 41 3.00 -3.28 5.35
C GLN A 41 2.52 -4.37 4.37
N ALA A 42 1.59 -4.02 3.47
CA ALA A 42 1.12 -4.92 2.43
C ALA A 42 2.14 -5.16 1.29
N LEU A 43 3.19 -4.35 1.16
CA LEU A 43 4.18 -4.51 0.09
C LEU A 43 5.07 -5.74 0.33
N PRO A 44 5.44 -6.49 -0.73
CA PRO A 44 6.20 -7.74 -0.62
C PRO A 44 7.51 -7.63 0.19
N VAL A 45 8.23 -6.52 0.04
CA VAL A 45 9.52 -6.31 0.74
C VAL A 45 9.37 -6.22 2.26
N TYR A 46 8.22 -5.77 2.77
CA TYR A 46 7.99 -5.62 4.20
C TYR A 46 8.08 -6.97 4.93
N ARG A 47 7.60 -8.05 4.29
CA ARG A 47 7.60 -9.41 4.85
C ARG A 47 9.00 -9.98 5.09
N VAL A 48 9.98 -9.56 4.32
CA VAL A 48 11.37 -10.05 4.38
C VAL A 48 12.34 -9.04 5.00
N ARG A 49 11.83 -7.91 5.51
CA ARG A 49 12.63 -6.79 6.00
C ARG A 49 13.63 -7.20 7.08
N SER A 50 13.21 -7.99 8.07
CA SER A 50 14.09 -8.41 9.17
C SER A 50 15.28 -9.24 8.66
N HIS A 51 15.04 -10.13 7.69
CA HIS A 51 16.10 -10.93 7.09
C HIS A 51 17.05 -10.07 6.25
N LEU A 52 16.51 -9.09 5.53
CA LEU A 52 17.30 -8.15 4.74
C LEU A 52 18.23 -7.31 5.63
N LEU A 53 17.71 -6.78 6.75
CA LEU A 53 18.50 -5.99 7.71
C LEU A 53 19.63 -6.82 8.32
N TYR A 54 19.37 -8.07 8.68
CA TYR A 54 20.42 -8.98 9.14
C TYR A 54 21.52 -9.17 8.08
N LEU A 55 21.14 -9.43 6.83
CA LEU A 55 22.11 -9.59 5.73
C LEU A 55 22.91 -8.31 5.47
N LEU A 56 22.31 -7.13 5.60
CA LEU A 56 23.00 -5.84 5.46
C LEU A 56 24.03 -5.60 6.56
N GLU A 57 23.80 -6.12 7.77
CA GLU A 57 24.74 -6.00 8.88
C GLU A 57 26.00 -6.86 8.67
N ILE A 58 25.83 -8.05 8.06
CA ILE A 58 26.92 -9.02 7.91
C ILE A 58 27.60 -9.03 6.53
N LYS A 59 26.98 -8.45 5.49
CA LYS A 59 27.50 -8.44 4.11
C LYS A 59 27.84 -7.03 3.65
N GLN A 60 29.03 -6.87 3.09
CA GLN A 60 29.45 -5.61 2.47
C GLN A 60 28.62 -5.24 1.23
N THR A 61 28.05 -6.22 0.52
CA THR A 61 27.22 -5.99 -0.66
C THR A 61 26.10 -7.02 -0.72
N LEU A 62 24.88 -6.54 -0.92
CA LEU A 62 23.67 -7.36 -1.03
C LEU A 62 22.95 -7.03 -2.34
N VAL A 63 22.66 -8.06 -3.15
CA VAL A 63 21.90 -7.93 -4.39
C VAL A 63 20.44 -8.27 -4.12
N LEU A 64 19.56 -7.27 -4.22
CA LEU A 64 18.11 -7.44 -4.04
C LEU A 64 17.41 -7.42 -5.40
N VAL A 65 16.73 -8.52 -5.73
CA VAL A 65 15.99 -8.67 -7.00
C VAL A 65 14.48 -8.72 -6.72
N GLY A 66 13.69 -8.03 -7.54
CA GLY A 66 12.23 -8.10 -7.48
C GLY A 66 11.55 -7.18 -8.49
N GLU A 67 10.27 -7.40 -8.75
CA GLU A 67 9.47 -6.66 -9.74
C GLU A 67 9.23 -5.19 -9.35
N ALA A 68 8.93 -4.34 -10.32
CA ALA A 68 8.52 -2.95 -10.04
C ALA A 68 7.26 -2.92 -9.14
N GLY A 69 7.17 -1.95 -8.23
CA GLY A 69 6.06 -1.87 -7.27
C GLY A 69 6.19 -2.80 -6.05
N SER A 70 7.21 -3.66 -5.97
CA SER A 70 7.42 -4.54 -4.80
C SER A 70 7.90 -3.82 -3.52
N GLY A 71 8.19 -2.52 -3.60
CA GLY A 71 8.63 -1.69 -2.47
C GLY A 71 10.15 -1.59 -2.27
N LYS A 72 10.98 -2.16 -3.15
CA LYS A 72 12.46 -2.19 -3.00
C LYS A 72 13.05 -0.81 -2.73
N SER A 73 12.91 0.14 -3.66
CA SER A 73 13.52 1.47 -3.54
C SER A 73 12.86 2.38 -2.50
N THR A 74 11.68 2.02 -2.00
CA THR A 74 10.86 2.89 -1.14
C THR A 74 10.81 2.43 0.32
N GLN A 75 11.24 1.20 0.62
CA GLN A 75 11.18 0.64 1.98
C GLN A 75 12.47 -0.04 2.46
N VAL A 76 13.43 -0.32 1.59
CA VAL A 76 14.77 -0.80 1.97
C VAL A 76 15.65 0.40 2.28
#